data_AF-A0A6A6YL07-F1
#
_entry.id   AF-A0A6A6YL07-F1
#
_cell.length_a   1.000
_cell.length_b   1.000
_cell.length_c   1.000
_cell.angle_alpha   90.00
_cell.angle_beta   90.00
_cell.angle_gamma   90.00
#
_symmetry.space_group_name_H-M   'P 1'
#
loop_
_entity.id
_entity.type
_entity.pdbx_description
1 polymer ?
#
loop_
_entity_poly.entity_id
_entity_poly.type
_entity_poly.pdbx_seq_one_letter_code
_entity_poly.pdbx_strand_id
1 'polypeptide(L)'
;LSDKADGTFLWVGLACSELKLVDSKEAVKTLQALPKGLHLLYDKLLHTALNSKTEEDQATIKRILSSVMVALRPLSLSELSVVCQIHQGEDEEDRIQFTREEIESCRLLITIQDETVLQLHQSVKDFLVWSGPDCFINDCEAHADIAHRCVDEIIQSFYTETKQNNVALNGDLSSYSIQFWAHHAHMAGPKF
;
A
#
# COMPACT_ATOMS: atom_id res chain seq x y z
N LEU A 1 -5.40 -19.89 -21.18
CA LEU A 1 -5.74 -18.61 -20.51
C LEU A 1 -7.24 -18.47 -20.30
N SER A 2 -8.08 -18.60 -21.33
CA SER A 2 -9.55 -18.41 -21.23
C SER A 2 -10.22 -19.19 -20.10
N ASP A 3 -9.93 -20.48 -19.92
CA ASP A 3 -10.49 -21.27 -18.82
C ASP A 3 -10.04 -20.79 -17.42
N LYS A 4 -8.77 -20.37 -17.27
CA LYS A 4 -8.25 -19.86 -15.99
C LYS A 4 -8.69 -18.44 -15.68
N ALA A 5 -8.89 -17.60 -16.70
CA ALA A 5 -9.34 -16.23 -16.53
C ALA A 5 -10.77 -16.15 -16.01
N ASP A 6 -11.57 -17.20 -16.22
CA ASP A 6 -12.96 -17.30 -15.77
C ASP A 6 -13.78 -16.05 -16.15
N GLY A 7 -13.63 -15.61 -17.40
CA GLY A 7 -14.28 -14.41 -17.94
C GLY A 7 -13.70 -13.06 -17.48
N THR A 8 -12.67 -13.05 -16.64
CA THR A 8 -12.10 -11.82 -16.07
C THR A 8 -10.94 -11.27 -16.91
N PHE A 9 -11.14 -10.12 -17.57
CA PHE A 9 -10.10 -9.48 -18.37
C PHE A 9 -8.88 -9.05 -17.54
N LEU A 10 -9.11 -8.54 -16.32
CA LEU A 10 -8.04 -8.14 -15.40
C LEU A 10 -7.09 -9.30 -15.07
N TRP A 11 -7.61 -10.52 -14.90
CA TRP A 11 -6.79 -11.72 -14.68
C TRP A 11 -5.82 -11.94 -15.84
N VAL A 12 -6.27 -11.74 -17.09
CA VAL A 12 -5.41 -11.87 -18.28
C VAL A 12 -4.34 -10.78 -18.28
N GLY A 13 -4.70 -9.54 -17.93
CA GLY A 13 -3.75 -8.44 -17.79
C GLY A 13 -2.64 -8.74 -16.78
N LEU A 14 -3.02 -9.23 -15.60
CA LEU A 14 -2.09 -9.65 -14.54
C LEU A 14 -1.21 -10.82 -14.99
N ALA A 15 -1.78 -11.83 -15.64
CA ALA A 15 -1.02 -12.95 -16.18
C ALA A 15 0.03 -12.49 -17.21
N CYS A 16 -0.30 -11.53 -18.07
CA CYS A 16 0.63 -10.93 -19.01
C CYS A 16 1.73 -10.11 -18.30
N SER A 17 1.40 -9.41 -17.20
CA SER A 17 2.39 -8.68 -16.41
C SER A 17 3.38 -9.61 -15.71
N GLU A 18 2.91 -10.72 -15.15
CA GLU A 18 3.77 -11.76 -14.56
C GLU A 18 4.74 -12.34 -15.59
N LEU A 19 4.31 -12.47 -16.85
CA LEU A 19 5.17 -12.94 -17.93
C LEU A 19 6.29 -11.97 -18.31
N LYS A 20 6.13 -10.67 -18.06
CA LYS A 20 7.18 -9.68 -18.33
C LYS A 20 8.37 -9.82 -17.36
N LEU A 21 8.16 -10.47 -16.22
CA LEU A 21 9.14 -10.61 -15.14
C LEU A 21 9.94 -11.91 -15.22
N VAL A 22 9.66 -12.78 -16.21
CA VAL A 22 10.29 -14.11 -16.32
C VAL A 22 10.91 -14.33 -17.69
N ASP A 23 11.97 -15.15 -17.73
CA ASP A 23 12.57 -15.59 -18.99
C ASP A 23 11.54 -16.29 -19.88
N SER A 24 11.65 -16.10 -21.20
CA SER A 24 10.74 -16.71 -22.18
C SER A 24 10.64 -18.24 -22.08
N LYS A 25 11.71 -18.92 -21.63
CA LYS A 25 11.73 -20.37 -21.38
C LYS A 25 10.84 -20.81 -20.21
N GLU A 26 10.63 -19.95 -19.21
CA GLU A 26 9.77 -20.23 -18.05
C GLU A 26 8.32 -19.80 -18.27
N ALA A 27 8.02 -19.05 -19.34
CA ALA A 27 6.70 -18.45 -19.59
C ALA A 27 5.54 -19.45 -19.51
N VAL A 28 5.67 -20.62 -20.17
CA VAL A 28 4.61 -21.65 -20.16
C VAL A 28 4.38 -22.17 -18.75
N LYS A 29 5.46 -22.44 -18.00
CA LYS A 29 5.40 -22.93 -16.61
C LYS A 29 4.79 -21.88 -15.68
N THR A 30 5.15 -20.60 -15.83
CA THR A 30 4.56 -19.49 -15.08
C THR A 30 3.05 -19.43 -15.29
N LEU A 31 2.57 -19.44 -16.55
CA LEU A 31 1.14 -19.46 -16.85
C LEU A 31 0.42 -20.70 -16.33
N GLN A 32 1.08 -21.86 -16.35
CA GLN A 32 0.53 -23.10 -15.79
C GLN A 32 0.42 -23.05 -14.26
N ALA A 33 1.33 -22.33 -13.58
CA ALA A 33 1.28 -22.13 -12.15
C ALA A 33 0.28 -21.04 -11.70
N LEU A 34 -0.23 -20.19 -12.59
CA LEU A 34 -1.27 -19.22 -12.22
C LEU A 34 -2.59 -19.92 -11.90
N PRO A 35 -3.27 -19.57 -10.80
CA PRO A 35 -4.53 -20.19 -10.41
C PRO A 35 -5.69 -19.71 -11.30
N LYS A 36 -6.80 -20.43 -11.28
CA LYS A 36 -8.04 -20.04 -11.95
C LYS A 36 -8.79 -18.99 -11.12
N GLY A 37 -9.26 -17.93 -11.75
CA GLY A 37 -10.02 -16.84 -11.13
C GLY A 37 -9.14 -15.75 -10.51
N LEU A 38 -9.69 -14.53 -10.45
CA LEU A 38 -8.99 -13.33 -9.97
C LEU A 38 -8.63 -13.39 -8.48
N HIS A 39 -9.55 -13.87 -7.65
CA HIS A 39 -9.33 -13.94 -6.20
C HIS A 39 -8.11 -14.80 -5.84
N LEU A 40 -8.04 -16.02 -6.38
CA LEU A 40 -6.89 -16.90 -6.14
C LEU A 40 -5.60 -16.34 -6.75
N LEU A 41 -5.70 -15.57 -7.84
CA LEU A 41 -4.53 -14.91 -8.41
C LEU A 41 -3.99 -13.83 -7.47
N TYR A 42 -4.86 -13.00 -6.88
CA TYR A 42 -4.43 -12.03 -5.87
C TYR A 42 -3.85 -12.69 -4.63
N ASP A 43 -4.46 -13.76 -4.14
CA ASP A 43 -3.94 -14.55 -3.02
C ASP A 43 -2.52 -15.04 -3.28
N LYS A 44 -2.28 -15.60 -4.47
CA LYS A 44 -0.94 -16.02 -4.89
C LYS A 44 0.04 -14.85 -4.95
N LEU A 45 -0.35 -13.71 -5.52
CA LEU A 45 0.51 -12.53 -5.63
C LEU A 45 0.89 -11.99 -4.25
N LEU A 46 -0.08 -11.88 -3.35
CA LEU A 46 0.11 -11.45 -1.98
C LEU A 46 1.03 -12.40 -1.21
N HIS A 47 0.77 -13.71 -1.25
CA HIS A 47 1.64 -14.70 -0.63
C HIS A 47 3.06 -14.65 -1.19
N THR A 48 3.22 -14.45 -2.49
CA THR A 48 4.54 -14.34 -3.13
C THR A 48 5.29 -13.08 -2.67
N ALA A 49 4.59 -11.96 -2.49
CA ALA A 49 5.16 -10.72 -1.96
C ALA A 49 5.68 -10.90 -0.51
N LEU A 50 5.00 -11.71 0.30
CA LEU A 50 5.31 -11.87 1.72
C LEU A 50 6.31 -13.01 2.02
N ASN A 51 6.26 -14.13 1.28
CA ASN A 51 6.98 -15.36 1.64
C ASN A 51 8.52 -15.24 1.63
N SER A 52 9.10 -14.27 0.91
CA SER A 52 10.55 -14.06 0.84
C SER A 52 11.05 -12.94 1.75
N LYS A 53 10.21 -12.43 2.65
CA LYS A 53 10.42 -11.21 3.43
C LYS A 53 10.51 -11.51 4.92
N THR A 54 11.25 -10.68 5.66
CA THR A 54 11.33 -10.77 7.13
C THR A 54 9.98 -10.41 7.76
N GLU A 55 9.77 -10.72 9.04
CA GLU A 55 8.52 -10.33 9.73
C GLU A 55 8.32 -8.82 9.74
N GLU A 56 9.41 -8.05 9.84
CA GLU A 56 9.38 -6.58 9.80
C GLU A 56 8.96 -6.07 8.43
N ASP A 57 9.56 -6.60 7.36
CA ASP A 57 9.18 -6.26 5.97
C ASP A 57 7.71 -6.60 5.69
N GLN A 58 7.24 -7.76 6.15
CA GLN A 58 5.84 -8.16 6.00
C GLN A 58 4.90 -7.19 6.72
N ALA A 59 5.27 -6.73 7.92
CA ALA A 59 4.52 -5.71 8.65
C ALA A 59 4.54 -4.35 7.92
N THR A 60 5.66 -3.99 7.28
CA THR A 60 5.77 -2.78 6.43
C THR A 60 4.87 -2.87 5.21
N ILE A 61 4.92 -3.98 4.46
CA ILE A 61 4.04 -4.23 3.31
C ILE A 61 2.57 -4.15 3.72
N LYS A 62 2.21 -4.76 4.86
CA LYS A 62 0.85 -4.69 5.39
C LYS A 62 0.43 -3.25 5.70
N ARG A 63 1.29 -2.45 6.34
CA ARG A 63 1.03 -1.02 6.60
C ARG A 63 0.85 -0.22 5.31
N ILE A 64 1.69 -0.45 4.30
CA ILE A 64 1.58 0.21 2.99
C ILE A 64 0.24 -0.13 2.34
N LEU A 65 -0.08 -1.43 2.23
CA LEU A 65 -1.33 -1.87 1.61
C LEU A 65 -2.54 -1.34 2.38
N SER A 66 -2.56 -1.45 3.72
CA SER A 66 -3.59 -0.86 4.59
C SER A 66 -3.79 0.62 4.28
N SER A 67 -2.71 1.38 4.25
CA SER A 67 -2.76 2.82 4.06
C SER A 67 -3.32 3.20 2.69
N VAL A 68 -2.84 2.53 1.62
CA VAL A 68 -3.31 2.77 0.25
C VAL A 68 -4.78 2.37 0.05
N MET A 69 -5.27 1.35 0.76
CA MET A 69 -6.67 0.91 0.64
C MET A 69 -7.66 1.89 1.29
N VAL A 70 -7.26 2.58 2.37
CA VAL A 70 -8.15 3.49 3.12
C VAL A 70 -7.89 4.96 2.83
N ALA A 71 -6.81 5.31 2.14
CA ALA A 71 -6.51 6.70 1.78
C ALA A 71 -7.62 7.32 0.92
N LEU A 72 -7.94 8.58 1.21
CA LEU A 72 -9.00 9.34 0.54
C LEU A 72 -8.55 9.99 -0.79
N ARG A 73 -7.24 10.02 -1.02
CA ARG A 73 -6.61 10.33 -2.29
C ARG A 73 -5.31 9.50 -2.41
N PRO A 74 -4.76 9.34 -3.62
CA PRO A 74 -3.41 8.79 -3.79
C PRO A 74 -2.41 9.54 -2.89
N LEU A 75 -1.52 8.77 -2.28
CA LEU A 75 -0.45 9.29 -1.43
C LEU A 75 0.86 9.31 -2.23
N SER A 76 1.69 10.33 -2.05
CA SER A 76 3.05 10.34 -2.58
C SER A 76 3.93 9.30 -1.88
N LEU A 77 5.08 8.97 -2.47
CA LEU A 77 6.07 8.12 -1.81
C LEU A 77 6.57 8.73 -0.49
N SER A 78 6.76 10.05 -0.43
CA SER A 78 7.16 10.74 0.79
C SER A 78 6.06 10.62 1.86
N GLU A 79 4.80 10.87 1.50
CA GLU A 79 3.66 10.71 2.42
C GLU A 79 3.56 9.30 2.97
N LEU A 80 3.68 8.28 2.11
CA LEU A 80 3.63 6.89 2.55
C LEU A 80 4.81 6.52 3.44
N SER A 81 6.00 7.06 3.20
CA SER A 81 7.16 6.83 4.06
C SER A 81 6.90 7.30 5.50
N VAL A 82 6.19 8.43 5.66
CA VAL A 82 5.79 8.99 6.96
C VAL A 82 4.64 8.20 7.57
N VAL A 83 3.55 7.98 6.84
CA VAL A 83 2.38 7.23 7.33
C VAL A 83 2.76 5.81 7.76
N CYS A 84 3.61 5.14 6.98
CA CYS A 84 4.02 3.78 7.27
C CYS A 84 5.23 3.71 8.21
N GLN A 85 5.82 4.84 8.60
CA GLN A 85 7.05 4.91 9.41
C GLN A 85 8.20 4.07 8.85
N ILE A 86 8.47 4.20 7.56
CA ILE A 86 9.53 3.45 6.90
C ILE A 86 10.86 4.09 7.29
N HIS A 87 11.76 3.31 7.90
CA HIS A 87 13.14 3.68 8.24
C HIS A 87 13.33 5.10 8.79
N GLN A 88 12.61 5.47 9.85
CA GLN A 88 12.58 6.84 10.41
C GLN A 88 13.94 7.38 10.92
N GLY A 89 14.96 6.51 11.03
CA GLY A 89 16.33 6.93 11.38
C GLY A 89 17.16 7.42 10.18
N GLU A 90 16.69 7.19 8.96
CA GLU A 90 17.37 7.52 7.71
C GLU A 90 16.88 8.86 7.16
N ASP A 91 17.63 9.43 6.22
CA ASP A 91 17.24 10.68 5.56
C ASP A 91 16.01 10.51 4.65
N GLU A 92 15.46 11.62 4.17
CA GLU A 92 14.22 11.58 3.38
C GLU A 92 14.39 10.85 2.04
N GLU A 93 15.54 11.01 1.38
CA GLU A 93 15.79 10.42 0.07
C GLU A 93 15.87 8.89 0.20
N ASP A 94 16.60 8.40 1.20
CA ASP A 94 16.71 6.99 1.51
C ASP A 94 15.34 6.39 1.90
N ARG A 95 14.55 7.07 2.74
CA ARG A 95 13.19 6.60 3.10
C ARG A 95 12.27 6.50 1.89
N ILE A 96 12.30 7.46 0.97
CA ILE A 96 11.50 7.42 -0.26
C ILE A 96 11.94 6.24 -1.13
N GLN A 97 13.26 6.01 -1.25
CA GLN A 97 13.80 4.92 -2.04
C GLN A 97 13.41 3.55 -1.44
N PHE A 98 13.54 3.35 -0.13
CA PHE A 98 13.08 2.12 0.52
C PHE A 98 11.56 1.91 0.38
N THR A 99 10.78 2.99 0.45
CA THR A 99 9.33 2.93 0.21
C THR A 99 9.01 2.43 -1.19
N ARG A 100 9.74 2.91 -2.21
CA ARG A 100 9.61 2.45 -3.60
C ARG A 100 9.92 0.95 -3.72
N GLU A 101 11.00 0.48 -3.10
CA GLU A 101 11.39 -0.95 -3.12
C GLU A 101 10.34 -1.85 -2.48
N GLU A 102 9.75 -1.43 -1.36
CA GLU A 102 8.66 -2.17 -0.71
C GLU A 102 7.39 -2.20 -1.57
N ILE A 103 7.05 -1.11 -2.26
CA ILE A 103 5.90 -1.06 -3.19
C ILE A 103 6.13 -1.98 -4.40
N GLU A 104 7.33 -1.98 -4.97
CA GLU A 104 7.68 -2.88 -6.08
C GLU A 104 7.60 -4.37 -5.67
N SER A 105 7.80 -4.65 -4.37
CA SER A 105 7.62 -5.99 -3.80
C SER A 105 6.14 -6.40 -3.65
N CYS A 106 5.19 -5.45 -3.62
CA CYS A 106 3.75 -5.71 -3.48
C CYS A 106 3.07 -6.26 -4.75
N ARG A 107 3.85 -6.66 -5.77
CA ARG A 107 3.45 -7.50 -6.92
C ARG A 107 2.04 -7.25 -7.47
N LEU A 108 1.88 -6.19 -8.26
CA LEU A 108 0.66 -5.90 -9.04
C LEU A 108 -0.62 -5.70 -8.20
N LEU A 109 -0.51 -5.46 -6.89
CA LEU A 109 -1.63 -5.00 -6.06
C LEU A 109 -1.73 -3.46 -6.08
N ILE A 110 -0.57 -2.81 -6.03
CA ILE A 110 -0.41 -1.36 -6.09
C ILE A 110 0.63 -1.01 -7.15
N THR A 111 0.62 0.25 -7.60
CA THR A 111 1.53 0.76 -8.61
C THR A 111 1.90 2.21 -8.33
N ILE A 112 3.06 2.63 -8.81
CA ILE A 112 3.53 4.01 -8.73
C ILE A 112 3.23 4.68 -10.06
N GLN A 113 2.55 5.82 -10.01
CA GLN A 113 2.29 6.69 -11.15
C GLN A 113 2.53 8.14 -10.72
N ASP A 114 3.41 8.84 -11.43
CA ASP A 114 3.73 10.25 -11.17
C ASP A 114 4.11 10.50 -9.69
N GLU A 115 4.98 9.66 -9.12
CA GLU A 115 5.41 9.65 -7.71
C GLU A 115 4.29 9.45 -6.66
N THR A 116 3.09 9.06 -7.10
CA THR A 116 1.98 8.69 -6.23
C THR A 116 1.66 7.21 -6.33
N VAL A 117 1.12 6.65 -5.25
CA VAL A 117 0.81 5.22 -5.15
C VAL A 117 -0.69 5.02 -5.29
N LEU A 118 -1.06 4.17 -6.24
CA LEU A 118 -2.43 3.82 -6.52
C LEU A 118 -2.64 2.31 -6.42
N GLN A 119 -3.88 1.94 -6.19
CA GLN A 119 -4.32 0.56 -6.39
C GLN A 119 -4.20 0.23 -7.87
N LEU A 120 -3.70 -0.97 -8.22
CA LEU A 120 -3.65 -1.37 -9.62
C LEU A 120 -5.07 -1.41 -10.24
N HIS A 121 -6.06 -1.81 -9.44
CA HIS A 121 -7.46 -1.82 -9.83
C HIS A 121 -8.36 -1.73 -8.59
N GLN A 122 -9.57 -1.18 -8.75
CA GLN A 122 -10.55 -1.02 -7.67
C GLN A 122 -10.89 -2.32 -6.91
N SER A 123 -10.81 -3.48 -7.58
CA SER A 123 -11.06 -4.79 -6.96
C SER A 123 -9.98 -5.25 -5.97
N VAL A 124 -8.82 -4.58 -5.93
CA VAL A 124 -7.76 -4.92 -4.97
C VAL A 124 -8.22 -4.61 -3.55
N LYS A 125 -8.91 -3.48 -3.35
CA LYS A 125 -9.51 -3.13 -2.06
C LYS A 125 -10.52 -4.18 -1.62
N ASP A 126 -11.43 -4.57 -2.52
CA ASP A 126 -12.45 -5.59 -2.23
C ASP A 126 -11.83 -6.93 -1.82
N PHE A 127 -10.68 -7.27 -2.40
CA PHE A 127 -9.92 -8.48 -2.04
C PHE A 127 -9.27 -8.37 -0.65
N LEU A 128 -8.56 -7.27 -0.36
CA LEU A 128 -7.77 -7.16 0.87
C LEU A 128 -8.59 -6.82 2.12
N VAL A 129 -9.70 -6.08 1.96
CA VAL A 129 -10.50 -5.50 3.05
C VAL A 129 -11.78 -6.32 3.33
N TRP A 130 -11.91 -7.51 2.76
CA TRP A 130 -13.10 -8.34 2.88
C TRP A 130 -13.54 -8.59 4.34
N SER A 131 -14.84 -8.61 4.62
CA SER A 131 -15.42 -8.64 5.98
C SER A 131 -15.37 -10.00 6.72
N GLY A 132 -14.31 -10.79 6.53
CA GLY A 132 -14.12 -12.10 7.16
C GLY A 132 -13.21 -12.06 8.40
N PRO A 133 -13.23 -13.09 9.27
CA PRO A 133 -12.30 -13.21 10.39
C PRO A 133 -10.83 -13.31 9.93
N ASP A 134 -10.60 -13.76 8.70
CA ASP A 134 -9.28 -13.88 8.08
C ASP A 134 -8.98 -12.73 7.10
N CYS A 135 -9.62 -11.56 7.28
CA CYS A 135 -9.34 -10.39 6.45
C CYS A 135 -7.86 -10.00 6.54
N PHE A 136 -7.24 -9.70 5.40
CA PHE A 136 -5.83 -9.28 5.40
C PHE A 136 -5.69 -7.89 6.03
N ILE A 137 -6.59 -6.97 5.69
CA ILE A 137 -6.69 -5.61 6.21
C ILE A 137 -8.02 -5.46 6.95
N ASN A 138 -7.93 -5.06 8.21
CA ASN A 138 -9.09 -4.58 8.96
C ASN A 138 -9.30 -3.09 8.65
N ASP A 139 -10.43 -2.74 8.04
CA ASP A 139 -10.74 -1.37 7.59
C ASP A 139 -10.67 -0.36 8.75
N CYS A 140 -11.28 -0.70 9.90
CA CYS A 140 -11.31 0.20 11.06
C CYS A 140 -9.91 0.40 11.67
N GLU A 141 -9.09 -0.66 11.74
CA GLU A 141 -7.71 -0.54 12.25
C GLU A 141 -6.83 0.25 11.28
N ALA A 142 -6.98 0.06 9.96
CA ALA A 142 -6.26 0.84 8.97
C ALA A 142 -6.64 2.34 9.02
N HIS A 143 -7.94 2.64 9.22
CA HIS A 143 -8.38 4.01 9.46
C HIS A 143 -7.83 4.58 10.77
N ALA A 144 -7.78 3.79 11.85
CA ALA A 144 -7.19 4.22 13.13
C ALA A 144 -5.71 4.56 12.99
N ASP A 145 -4.95 3.68 12.31
CA ASP A 145 -3.53 3.86 12.06
C ASP A 145 -3.25 5.18 11.31
N ILE A 146 -3.94 5.44 10.18
CA ILE A 146 -3.76 6.72 9.47
C ILE A 146 -4.17 7.90 10.35
N ALA A 147 -5.26 7.81 11.10
CA ALA A 147 -5.72 8.89 11.96
C ALA A 147 -4.66 9.26 13.01
N HIS A 148 -4.06 8.28 13.69
CA HIS A 148 -2.98 8.50 14.64
C HIS A 148 -1.77 9.17 13.97
N ARG A 149 -1.37 8.69 12.78
CA ARG A 149 -0.25 9.29 12.03
C ARG A 149 -0.52 10.74 11.64
N CYS A 150 -1.75 11.04 11.21
CA CYS A 150 -2.13 12.41 10.87
C CYS A 150 -2.08 13.32 12.09
N VAL A 151 -2.55 12.85 13.24
CA VAL A 151 -2.51 13.63 14.49
C VAL A 151 -1.07 13.83 14.96
N ASP A 152 -0.23 12.80 14.92
CA ASP A 152 1.19 12.91 15.27
C ASP A 152 1.91 13.94 14.39
N GLU A 153 1.67 13.89 13.07
CA GLU A 153 2.23 14.85 12.11
C GLU A 153 1.81 16.29 12.42
N ILE A 154 0.51 16.52 12.68
CA ILE A 154 -0.02 17.84 13.05
C ILE A 154 0.62 18.33 14.36
N ILE A 155 0.75 17.46 15.36
CA ILE A 155 1.38 17.83 16.63
C ILE A 155 2.86 18.22 16.42
N GLN A 156 3.60 17.43 15.64
CA GLN A 156 5.00 17.70 15.33
C GLN A 156 5.19 19.01 14.53
N SER A 157 4.26 19.30 13.62
CA SER A 157 4.27 20.52 12.81
C SER A 157 4.20 21.76 13.71
N PHE A 158 3.30 21.78 14.70
CA PHE A 158 3.18 22.88 15.66
C PHE A 158 4.45 23.08 16.51
N TYR A 159 5.07 21.99 16.97
CA TYR A 159 6.31 22.09 17.75
C TYR A 159 7.50 22.61 16.94
N THR A 160 7.53 22.33 15.63
CA THR A 160 8.60 22.76 14.74
C THR A 160 8.45 24.21 14.33
N GLU A 161 7.23 24.68 14.02
CA GLU A 161 6.93 26.09 13.77
C GLU A 161 7.30 26.98 14.95
N THR A 162 7.10 26.49 16.18
CA THR A 162 7.44 27.23 17.40
C THR A 162 8.97 27.37 17.60
N LYS A 163 9.78 26.49 16.99
CA LYS A 163 11.25 26.47 17.13
C LYS A 163 12.00 27.12 15.96
N GLN A 164 11.41 27.19 14.78
CA GLN A 164 12.05 27.75 13.58
C GLN A 164 11.15 28.82 12.96
N ASN A 165 11.50 30.10 13.17
CA ASN A 165 10.92 31.21 12.39
C ASN A 165 11.21 30.97 10.90
N ASN A 166 10.20 30.51 10.15
CA ASN A 166 10.16 30.40 8.69
C ASN A 166 11.12 29.39 8.03
N VAL A 167 10.98 28.10 8.34
CA VAL A 167 11.21 27.05 7.33
C VAL A 167 9.88 26.38 7.09
N ALA A 168 9.36 26.51 5.87
CA ALA A 168 8.10 25.88 5.48
C ALA A 168 8.18 24.37 5.75
N LEU A 169 7.21 23.85 6.50
CA LEU A 169 6.95 22.43 6.63
C LEU A 169 6.53 21.91 5.25
N ASN A 170 7.52 21.56 4.43
CA ASN A 170 7.31 20.73 3.26
C ASN A 170 7.21 19.26 3.67
N GLY A 171 6.48 18.96 4.75
CA GLY A 171 6.05 17.59 5.02
C GLY A 171 4.90 17.31 4.08
N ASP A 172 5.11 16.49 3.04
CA ASP A 172 4.08 16.20 2.03
C ASP A 172 2.75 15.76 2.68
N LEU A 173 2.81 15.09 3.85
CA LEU A 173 1.63 14.58 4.56
C LEU A 173 0.82 15.67 5.27
N SER A 174 1.40 16.82 5.64
CA SER A 174 0.75 17.83 6.49
C SER A 174 -0.61 18.29 5.93
N SER A 175 -0.70 18.52 4.61
CA SER A 175 -1.96 18.90 3.96
C SER A 175 -3.00 17.78 4.02
N TYR A 176 -2.59 16.52 3.80
CA TYR A 176 -3.47 15.36 3.94
C TYR A 176 -3.99 15.26 5.37
N SER A 177 -3.07 15.34 6.34
CA SER A 177 -3.37 15.23 7.76
C SER A 177 -4.43 16.23 8.19
N ILE A 178 -4.22 17.52 7.92
CA ILE A 178 -5.17 18.58 8.29
C ILE A 178 -6.55 18.34 7.67
N GLN A 179 -6.60 17.87 6.42
CA GLN A 179 -7.84 17.71 5.69
C GLN A 179 -8.63 16.45 6.12
N PHE A 180 -7.95 15.36 6.49
CA PHE A 180 -8.57 14.04 6.52
C PHE A 180 -8.49 13.30 7.85
N TRP A 181 -7.69 13.75 8.83
CA TRP A 181 -7.53 13.04 10.12
C TRP A 181 -8.87 12.72 10.79
N ALA A 182 -9.81 13.67 10.79
CA ALA A 182 -11.12 13.51 11.42
C ALA A 182 -12.01 12.49 10.71
N HIS A 183 -11.89 12.38 9.37
CA HIS A 183 -12.59 11.34 8.61
C HIS A 183 -12.06 9.96 8.98
N HIS A 184 -10.73 9.80 9.02
CA HIS A 184 -10.13 8.53 9.42
C HIS A 184 -10.50 8.15 10.86
N ALA A 185 -10.46 9.09 11.80
CA ALA A 185 -10.88 8.87 13.18
C ALA A 185 -12.36 8.45 13.29
N HIS A 186 -13.25 9.05 12.47
CA HIS A 186 -14.65 8.67 12.42
C HIS A 186 -14.84 7.22 11.91
N MET A 187 -14.17 6.87 10.81
CA MET A 187 -14.26 5.53 10.20
C MET A 187 -13.62 4.43 11.06
N ALA A 188 -12.62 4.78 11.87
CA ALA A 188 -11.99 3.88 12.83
C ALA A 188 -12.95 3.43 13.94
N GLY A 189 -13.97 4.25 14.26
CA GLY A 189 -14.95 3.94 15.30
C GLY A 189 -14.28 3.65 16.66
N PRO A 190 -14.52 2.50 17.32
CA PRO A 190 -13.94 2.19 18.61
C PRO A 190 -12.44 1.83 18.58
N LYS A 191 -11.81 1.83 17.40
CA LYS A 191 -10.39 1.47 17.22
C LYS A 191 -9.45 2.69 17.30
N PHE A 192 -9.97 3.91 17.30
CA PHE A 192 -9.23 5.16 17.50
C PHE A 192 -9.26 5.60 18.95
#